data_AF-A0A6L7NEF2-F1
#
_entry.id   AF-A0A6L7NEF2-F1
#
_cell.length_a   1.000
_cell.length_b   1.000
_cell.length_c   1.000
_cell.angle_alpha   90.00
_cell.angle_beta   90.00
_cell.angle_gamma   90.00
#
_symmetry.space_group_name_H-M   'P 1'
#
loop_
_entity.id
_entity.type
_entity.pdbx_description
1 polymer ?
#
loop_
_entity_poly.entity_id
_entity_poly.type
_entity_poly.pdbx_seq_one_letter_code
_entity_poly.pdbx_strand_id
1 'polypeptide(L)'
;MCCTTPFSRFNPQFIRQALERGLRAAGIRYLFLGEELGGRPDGDRFYDHEGHVLYGRMAESTRFESGLALLVESAERSRVAIMCSEENPAGCHRFLLVTRVLHDRSIGVAHIRGDGSKQRTEDVDAFQGWSDPVYEDVSLIDGSARSPWRATRPVKRGGGAS
;
A
#
# COMPACT_ATOMS: atom_id res chain seq x y z
N MET A 1 -9.03 -3.80 4.62
CA MET A 1 -8.00 -3.07 5.42
C MET A 1 -6.64 -3.64 5.06
N CYS A 2 -5.66 -2.76 4.78
CA CYS A 2 -4.32 -3.18 4.31
C CYS A 2 -3.22 -2.96 5.35
N CYS A 3 -3.53 -2.44 6.55
CA CYS A 3 -2.50 -2.41 7.60
C CYS A 3 -2.20 -3.84 8.06
N THR A 4 -0.93 -4.25 7.97
CA THR A 4 -0.44 -5.59 8.36
C THR A 4 -0.79 -5.93 9.82
N THR A 5 -0.83 -4.93 10.70
CA THR A 5 -1.29 -5.10 12.09
C THR A 5 -2.45 -4.16 12.38
N PRO A 6 -3.71 -4.64 12.33
CA PRO A 6 -4.90 -3.84 12.60
C PRO A 6 -5.11 -3.67 14.12
N PHE A 7 -4.12 -3.06 14.79
CA PHE A 7 -4.14 -2.80 16.22
C PHE A 7 -3.82 -1.33 16.49
N SER A 8 -4.69 -0.66 17.24
CA SER A 8 -4.47 0.70 17.71
C SER A 8 -4.94 0.82 19.15
N ARG A 9 -4.03 1.19 20.06
CA ARG A 9 -4.38 1.50 21.47
C ARG A 9 -5.21 2.77 21.57
N PHE A 10 -5.05 3.70 20.64
CA PHE A 10 -5.70 5.01 20.64
C PHE A 10 -7.03 5.02 19.90
N ASN A 11 -7.22 4.08 18.96
CA ASN A 11 -8.45 3.97 18.18
C ASN A 11 -8.97 2.52 18.16
N PRO A 12 -9.58 2.05 19.26
CA PRO A 12 -10.07 0.68 19.39
C PRO A 12 -11.12 0.30 18.34
N GLN A 13 -11.85 1.27 17.78
CA GLN A 13 -12.81 1.08 16.68
C GLN A 13 -12.16 0.62 15.37
N PHE A 14 -10.85 0.85 15.19
CA PHE A 14 -10.09 0.39 14.02
C PHE A 14 -9.37 -0.95 14.25
N ILE A 15 -9.62 -1.61 15.39
CA ILE A 15 -9.22 -3.00 15.57
C ILE A 15 -10.08 -3.87 14.64
N ARG A 16 -9.46 -4.84 13.95
CA ARG A 16 -10.10 -5.68 12.92
C ARG A 16 -11.51 -6.12 13.28
N GLN A 17 -11.68 -6.74 14.44
CA GLN A 17 -12.97 -7.29 14.87
C GLN A 17 -14.04 -6.22 15.09
N ALA A 18 -13.67 -5.07 15.67
CA ALA A 18 -14.62 -3.98 15.91
C ALA A 18 -15.03 -3.32 14.59
N LEU A 19 -14.05 -3.08 13.71
CA LEU A 19 -14.26 -2.51 12.39
C LEU A 19 -15.14 -3.42 11.51
N GLU A 20 -14.84 -4.72 11.48
CA GLU A 20 -15.62 -5.70 10.72
C GLU A 20 -17.08 -5.74 11.18
N ARG A 21 -17.32 -5.76 12.49
CA ARG A 21 -18.69 -5.71 13.04
C ARG A 21 -19.42 -4.43 12.66
N GLY A 22 -18.77 -3.27 12.79
CA GLY A 22 -19.35 -1.97 12.44
C GLY A 22 -19.69 -1.88 10.96
N LEU A 23 -18.79 -2.32 10.08
CA LEU A 23 -19.01 -2.34 8.63
C LEU A 23 -20.13 -3.30 8.25
N ARG A 24 -20.15 -4.51 8.83
CA ARG A 24 -21.22 -5.49 8.60
C ARG A 24 -22.58 -4.93 9.02
N ALA A 25 -22.67 -4.25 10.17
CA ALA A 25 -23.91 -3.62 10.62
C ALA A 25 -24.39 -2.51 9.66
N ALA A 26 -23.46 -1.85 8.97
CA ALA A 26 -23.75 -0.86 7.92
C ALA A 26 -23.96 -1.48 6.51
N GLY A 27 -24.01 -2.81 6.40
CA GLY A 27 -24.16 -3.50 5.11
C GLY A 27 -22.91 -3.48 4.22
N ILE A 28 -21.75 -3.12 4.77
CA ILE A 28 -20.48 -3.03 4.05
C ILE A 28 -19.68 -4.31 4.27
N ARG A 29 -19.28 -4.96 3.16
CA ARG A 29 -18.37 -6.12 3.22
C ARG A 29 -16.98 -5.68 3.62
N TYR A 30 -16.37 -6.43 4.53
CA TYR A 30 -15.00 -6.22 4.98
C TYR A 30 -14.12 -7.36 4.51
N LEU A 31 -12.98 -7.02 3.92
CA LEU A 31 -11.93 -7.96 3.57
C LEU A 31 -10.60 -7.47 4.14
N PHE A 32 -9.88 -8.37 4.81
CA PHE A 32 -8.54 -8.11 5.31
C PHE A 32 -7.52 -8.59 4.28
N LEU A 33 -6.67 -7.66 3.82
CA LEU A 33 -5.57 -7.92 2.87
C LEU A 33 -4.26 -7.30 3.39
N GLY A 34 -4.07 -7.30 4.71
CA GLY A 34 -2.87 -6.74 5.33
C GLY A 34 -1.63 -7.60 5.12
N GLU A 35 -1.86 -8.87 4.80
CA GLU A 35 -0.84 -9.85 4.46
C GLU A 35 -0.34 -9.66 3.02
N GLU A 36 -1.25 -9.41 2.09
CA GLU A 36 -1.01 -9.30 0.65
C GLU A 36 -0.65 -7.89 0.22
N LEU A 37 -1.40 -6.90 0.70
CA LEU A 37 -1.32 -5.50 0.26
C LEU A 37 -0.80 -4.56 1.35
N GLY A 38 -0.33 -5.11 2.47
CA GLY A 38 0.24 -4.31 3.55
C GLY A 38 1.67 -3.86 3.27
N GLY A 39 2.08 -2.78 3.92
CA GLY A 39 3.41 -2.18 3.74
C GLY A 39 4.52 -2.82 4.59
N ARG A 40 4.33 -4.04 5.09
CA ARG A 40 5.23 -4.67 6.06
C ARG A 40 5.42 -6.16 5.72
N PRO A 41 6.25 -6.49 4.72
CA PRO A 41 6.46 -7.85 4.28
C PRO A 41 7.35 -8.64 5.25
N ASP A 42 7.22 -9.96 5.20
CA ASP A 42 8.09 -10.89 5.92
C ASP A 42 9.31 -11.26 5.08
N GLY A 43 10.48 -11.29 5.72
CA GLY A 43 11.75 -11.73 5.11
C GLY A 43 12.66 -10.59 4.65
N ASP A 44 13.96 -10.80 4.86
CA ASP A 44 15.00 -9.79 4.72
C ASP A 44 15.20 -9.30 3.28
N ARG A 45 14.81 -10.11 2.28
CA ARG A 45 14.89 -9.77 0.85
C ARG A 45 14.08 -8.53 0.46
N PHE A 46 13.12 -8.14 1.28
CA PHE A 46 12.27 -6.97 1.03
C PHE A 46 12.77 -5.71 1.73
N TYR A 47 13.91 -5.74 2.40
CA TYR A 47 14.47 -4.61 3.12
C TYR A 47 15.85 -4.26 2.58
N ASP A 48 16.15 -2.97 2.49
CA ASP A 48 17.53 -2.53 2.33
C ASP A 48 18.29 -2.53 3.67
N HIS A 49 19.58 -2.22 3.61
CA HIS A 49 20.46 -2.15 4.77
C HIS A 49 20.06 -1.06 5.79
N GLU A 50 19.28 -0.07 5.37
CA GLU A 50 18.75 1.02 6.21
C GLU A 50 17.38 0.67 6.82
N GLY A 51 16.80 -0.47 6.44
CA GLY A 51 15.50 -0.94 6.93
C GLY A 51 14.30 -0.36 6.18
N HIS A 52 14.49 0.23 4.99
CA HIS A 52 13.37 0.61 4.12
C HIS A 52 12.84 -0.61 3.38
N VAL A 53 11.52 -0.67 3.25
CA VAL A 53 10.86 -1.70 2.45
C VAL A 53 11.06 -1.40 0.97
N LEU A 54 11.56 -2.38 0.22
CA LEU A 54 11.77 -2.34 -1.22
C LEU A 54 10.46 -2.69 -1.94
N TYR A 55 9.73 -1.65 -2.37
CA TYR A 55 8.42 -1.81 -3.00
C TYR A 55 8.48 -2.50 -4.36
N GLY A 56 9.56 -2.32 -5.14
CA GLY A 56 9.76 -3.08 -6.38
C GLY A 56 9.73 -4.59 -6.15
N ARG A 57 10.50 -5.06 -5.15
CA ARG A 57 10.52 -6.48 -4.75
C ARG A 57 9.17 -6.97 -4.24
N MET A 58 8.43 -6.12 -3.51
CA MET A 58 7.08 -6.46 -3.05
C MET A 58 6.10 -6.61 -4.22
N ALA A 59 6.14 -5.67 -5.17
CA ALA A 59 5.26 -5.69 -6.34
C ALA A 59 5.46 -6.95 -7.19
N GLU A 60 6.68 -7.46 -7.28
CA GLU A 60 7.02 -8.73 -7.97
C GLU A 60 6.58 -9.99 -7.20
N SER A 61 6.14 -9.88 -5.96
CA SER A 61 5.81 -11.05 -5.15
C SER A 61 4.45 -11.64 -5.52
N THR A 62 4.36 -12.97 -5.59
CA THR A 62 3.11 -13.70 -5.86
C THR A 62 1.99 -13.32 -4.89
N ARG A 63 2.35 -13.06 -3.64
CA ARG A 63 1.42 -12.68 -2.57
C ARG A 63 0.83 -11.28 -2.77
N PHE A 64 1.64 -10.34 -3.26
CA PHE A 64 1.14 -9.01 -3.62
C PHE A 64 0.24 -9.08 -4.85
N GLU A 65 0.69 -9.77 -5.89
CA GLU A 65 -0.08 -9.93 -7.14
C GLU A 65 -1.43 -10.59 -6.91
N SER A 66 -1.52 -11.62 -6.04
CA SER A 66 -2.80 -12.25 -5.70
C SER A 66 -3.76 -11.29 -4.98
N GLY A 67 -3.27 -10.50 -4.01
CA GLY A 67 -4.06 -9.49 -3.33
C GLY A 67 -4.53 -8.38 -4.26
N LEU A 68 -3.68 -7.97 -5.19
CA LEU A 68 -3.98 -6.94 -6.17
C LEU A 68 -5.03 -7.41 -7.17
N ALA A 69 -4.91 -8.64 -7.67
CA ALA A 69 -5.91 -9.26 -8.54
C ALA A 69 -7.29 -9.29 -7.86
N LEU A 70 -7.37 -9.75 -6.61
CA LEU A 70 -8.61 -9.79 -5.84
C LEU A 70 -9.20 -8.39 -5.62
N LEU A 71 -8.36 -7.39 -5.39
CA LEU A 71 -8.77 -6.00 -5.24
C LEU A 71 -9.40 -5.46 -6.55
N VAL A 72 -8.75 -5.68 -7.69
CA VAL A 72 -9.24 -5.25 -9.00
C VAL A 72 -10.56 -5.93 -9.33
N GLU A 73 -10.63 -7.26 -9.16
CA GLU A 73 -11.83 -8.06 -9.38
C GLU A 73 -13.01 -7.60 -8.48
N SER A 74 -12.70 -7.19 -7.25
CA SER A 74 -13.70 -6.63 -6.32
C SER A 74 -14.19 -5.24 -6.74
N ALA A 75 -13.31 -4.42 -7.31
CA ALA A 75 -13.61 -3.08 -7.79
C ALA A 75 -14.47 -3.09 -9.05
N GLU A 76 -14.34 -4.11 -9.91
CA GLU A 76 -15.20 -4.30 -11.08
C GLU A 76 -16.65 -4.61 -10.70
N ARG A 77 -16.87 -5.29 -9.57
CA ARG A 77 -18.21 -5.73 -9.12
C ARG A 77 -18.86 -4.79 -8.12
N SER A 78 -18.09 -3.93 -7.48
CA SER A 78 -18.58 -3.12 -6.36
C SER A 78 -17.69 -1.92 -6.08
N ARG A 79 -18.24 -0.92 -5.40
CA ARG A 79 -17.45 0.20 -4.90
C ARG A 79 -16.54 -0.28 -3.76
N VAL A 80 -15.23 -0.23 -4.00
CA VAL A 80 -14.21 -0.64 -3.03
C VAL A 80 -13.54 0.59 -2.40
N ALA A 81 -13.22 0.48 -1.11
CA ALA A 81 -12.37 1.42 -0.39
C ALA A 81 -11.25 0.67 0.32
N ILE A 82 -10.04 1.19 0.22
CA ILE A 82 -8.86 0.65 0.89
C ILE A 82 -8.48 1.56 2.05
N MET A 83 -8.21 0.96 3.22
CA MET A 83 -7.90 1.69 4.44
C MET A 83 -6.43 1.54 4.82
N CYS A 84 -5.83 2.66 5.21
CA CYS A 84 -4.48 2.81 5.75
C CYS A 84 -4.55 3.56 7.09
N SER A 85 -3.53 3.44 7.94
CA SER A 85 -3.45 4.19 9.22
C SER A 85 -3.07 5.66 9.05
N GLU A 86 -2.50 6.01 7.91
CA GLU A 86 -2.00 7.34 7.58
C GLU A 86 -3.07 8.17 6.85
N GLU A 87 -3.25 9.42 7.29
CA GLU A 87 -4.10 10.40 6.61
C GLU A 87 -3.46 10.84 5.29
N ASN A 88 -2.21 11.31 5.34
CA ASN A 88 -1.52 11.86 4.19
C ASN A 88 -1.05 10.75 3.23
N PRO A 89 -1.52 10.73 1.96
CA PRO A 89 -1.12 9.71 0.99
C PRO A 89 0.38 9.74 0.66
N ALA A 90 1.03 10.91 0.63
CA ALA A 90 2.41 11.05 0.14
C ALA A 90 3.44 10.15 0.84
N GLY A 91 3.22 9.82 2.11
CA GLY A 91 4.13 8.99 2.91
C GLY A 91 3.57 7.61 3.28
N CYS A 92 2.48 7.17 2.66
CA CYS A 92 1.82 5.91 3.00
C CYS A 92 2.15 4.80 1.98
N HIS A 93 2.28 3.56 2.47
CA HIS A 93 2.52 2.40 1.59
C HIS A 93 1.40 2.21 0.55
N ARG A 94 0.15 2.53 0.92
CA ARG A 94 -1.01 2.56 0.02
C ARG A 94 -0.70 3.34 -1.26
N PHE A 95 -0.10 4.52 -1.13
CA PHE A 95 0.18 5.40 -2.25
C PHE A 95 1.43 4.93 -2.99
N LEU A 96 2.51 4.71 -2.23
CA LEU A 96 3.81 4.41 -2.80
C LEU A 96 3.90 3.03 -3.46
N LEU A 97 3.08 2.06 -3.03
CA LEU A 97 3.05 0.70 -3.58
C LEU A 97 1.75 0.44 -4.36
N VAL A 98 0.62 0.31 -3.65
CA VAL A 98 -0.64 -0.18 -4.24
C VAL A 98 -1.17 0.78 -5.31
N THR A 99 -1.21 2.08 -4.99
CA THR A 99 -1.72 3.12 -5.91
C THR A 99 -0.83 3.24 -7.14
N ARG A 100 0.49 3.16 -6.97
CA ARG A 100 1.44 3.17 -8.09
C ARG A 100 1.17 2.01 -9.06
N VAL A 101 1.08 0.78 -8.56
CA VAL A 101 0.82 -0.39 -9.44
C VAL A 101 -0.56 -0.29 -10.11
N LEU A 102 -1.59 0.20 -9.41
CA LEU A 102 -2.90 0.43 -10.02
C LEU A 102 -2.85 1.51 -11.12
N HIS A 103 -2.14 2.61 -10.87
CA HIS A 103 -1.94 3.68 -11.84
C HIS A 103 -1.19 3.19 -13.09
N ASP A 104 -0.14 2.39 -12.92
CA ASP A 104 0.60 1.78 -14.05
C ASP A 104 -0.30 0.85 -14.88
N ARG A 105 -1.36 0.29 -14.28
CA ARG A 105 -2.43 -0.48 -14.95
C ARG A 105 -3.58 0.39 -15.47
N SER A 106 -3.42 1.71 -15.47
CA SER A 106 -4.45 2.70 -15.86
C SER A 106 -5.74 2.64 -15.03
N ILE A 107 -5.66 2.17 -13.78
CA ILE A 107 -6.77 2.12 -12.84
C ILE A 107 -6.74 3.36 -11.96
N GLY A 108 -7.76 4.21 -12.08
CA GLY A 108 -7.87 5.46 -11.33
C GLY A 108 -8.10 5.24 -9.83
N VAL A 109 -7.36 5.95 -9.00
CA VAL A 109 -7.49 5.93 -7.54
C VAL A 109 -7.68 7.36 -7.03
N ALA A 110 -8.65 7.52 -6.12
CA ALA A 110 -8.88 8.74 -5.36
C ALA A 110 -8.64 8.51 -3.87
N HIS A 111 -8.01 9.48 -3.21
CA HIS A 111 -7.65 9.45 -1.80
C HIS A 111 -8.68 10.24 -1.00
N ILE A 112 -9.34 9.58 -0.04
CA ILE A 112 -10.24 10.24 0.91
C ILE A 112 -9.39 10.84 2.02
N ARG A 113 -9.45 12.16 2.19
CA ARG A 113 -8.68 12.94 3.16
C ARG A 113 -9.40 13.04 4.50
N GLY A 114 -8.71 13.55 5.52
CA GLY A 114 -9.24 13.67 6.89
C GLY A 114 -10.51 14.53 7.00
N ASP A 115 -10.70 15.48 6.08
CA ASP A 115 -11.89 16.33 5.97
C ASP A 115 -13.01 15.71 5.10
N GLY A 116 -12.81 14.49 4.59
CA GLY A 116 -13.73 13.79 3.70
C GLY A 116 -13.62 14.19 2.22
N SER A 117 -12.76 15.15 1.87
CA SER A 117 -12.50 15.52 0.49
C SER A 117 -11.82 14.37 -0.27
N LYS A 118 -11.97 14.38 -1.61
CA LYS A 118 -11.33 13.43 -2.52
C LYS A 118 -10.21 14.13 -3.26
N GLN A 119 -9.00 13.59 -3.14
CA GLN A 119 -7.83 14.03 -3.89
C GLN A 119 -7.50 12.99 -4.96
N ARG A 120 -7.27 13.39 -6.21
CA ARG A 120 -6.82 12.43 -7.24
C ARG A 120 -5.36 12.07 -7.02
N THR A 121 -4.92 10.97 -7.59
CA THR A 121 -3.53 10.49 -7.43
C THR A 121 -2.53 11.50 -8.00
N GLU A 122 -2.88 12.13 -9.12
CA GLU A 122 -2.05 13.10 -9.83
C GLU A 122 -1.89 14.43 -9.07
N ASP A 123 -2.85 14.72 -8.17
CA ASP A 123 -2.85 15.92 -7.34
C ASP A 123 -2.09 15.73 -6.01
N VAL A 124 -1.49 14.55 -5.76
CA VAL A 124 -0.66 14.31 -4.59
C VAL A 124 0.76 14.78 -4.87
N ASP A 125 1.33 15.66 -4.05
CA ASP A 125 2.66 16.25 -4.28
C ASP A 125 3.76 15.21 -4.59
N ALA A 126 3.72 14.05 -3.93
CA ALA A 126 4.66 12.96 -4.13
C ALA A 126 4.53 12.24 -5.48
N PHE A 127 3.43 12.43 -6.22
CA PHE A 127 3.22 11.86 -7.55
C PHE A 127 4.23 12.38 -8.57
N GLN A 128 4.65 13.64 -8.44
CA GLN A 128 5.64 14.27 -9.34
C GLN A 128 7.00 13.57 -9.31
N GLY A 129 7.28 12.78 -8.27
CA GLY A 129 8.50 11.99 -8.13
C GLY A 129 8.41 10.56 -8.66
N TRP A 130 7.28 10.15 -9.26
CA TRP A 130 7.16 8.82 -9.86
C TRP A 130 7.94 8.79 -11.17
N SER A 131 9.04 8.05 -11.19
CA SER A 131 9.73 7.69 -12.42
C SER A 131 8.96 6.58 -13.16
N ASP A 132 9.10 6.55 -14.49
CA ASP A 132 8.55 5.49 -15.35
C ASP A 132 8.83 4.08 -14.79
N PRO A 133 7.94 3.10 -15.02
CA PRO A 133 8.08 1.75 -14.47
C PRO A 133 9.23 1.03 -15.16
N VAL A 134 10.44 1.19 -14.62
CA VAL A 134 11.55 0.29 -14.91
C VAL A 134 11.47 -0.84 -13.88
N TYR A 135 10.84 -1.94 -14.27
CA TYR A 135 10.83 -3.20 -13.52
C TYR A 135 12.17 -3.94 -13.60
N GLU A 136 13.19 -3.37 -14.26
CA GLU A 136 14.53 -3.93 -14.29
C GLU A 136 15.59 -2.89 -13.92
N ASP A 137 16.56 -3.36 -13.14
CA ASP A 137 17.86 -2.75 -12.96
C ASP A 137 18.59 -2.74 -14.30
N VAL A 138 18.34 -1.71 -15.12
CA VAL A 138 19.16 -1.42 -16.27
C VAL A 138 19.55 0.05 -16.16
N SER A 139 20.75 0.32 -15.65
CA SER A 139 21.80 0.82 -16.53
C SER A 139 23.18 1.00 -15.86
N LEU A 140 24.17 0.32 -16.44
CA LEU A 140 25.54 0.82 -16.62
C LEU A 140 25.60 1.90 -17.73
N ILE A 141 24.50 2.62 -17.97
CA ILE A 141 24.34 3.56 -19.08
C ILE A 141 23.61 4.79 -18.55
N ASP A 142 24.37 5.87 -18.45
CA ASP A 142 24.08 7.08 -17.68
C ASP A 142 24.32 6.88 -16.17
N GLY A 143 25.24 7.67 -15.61
CA GLY A 143 25.62 7.61 -14.20
C GLY A 143 24.59 8.24 -13.26
N SER A 144 23.29 8.25 -13.59
CA SER A 144 22.25 8.71 -12.68
C SER A 144 21.66 7.50 -11.94
N ALA A 145 22.23 7.18 -10.78
CA ALA A 145 21.63 6.21 -9.87
C ALA A 145 20.21 6.68 -9.50
N ARG A 146 19.18 6.14 -10.16
CA ARG A 146 17.79 6.42 -9.79
C ARG A 146 17.53 5.81 -8.43
N SER A 147 16.92 6.59 -7.53
CA SER A 147 16.59 6.12 -6.20
C SER A 147 15.72 4.85 -6.28
N PRO A 148 16.04 3.81 -5.49
CA PRO A 148 15.26 2.58 -5.50
C PRO A 148 13.80 2.86 -5.10
N TRP A 149 12.85 2.18 -5.74
CA TRP A 149 11.45 2.25 -5.35
C TRP A 149 11.25 1.59 -3.98
N ARG A 150 11.23 2.41 -2.93
CA ARG A 150 11.21 1.99 -1.52
C ARG A 150 10.34 2.88 -0.65
N ALA A 151 10.13 2.46 0.60
CA ALA A 151 9.49 3.27 1.63
C ALA A 151 10.27 4.56 1.92
N THR A 152 9.57 5.65 2.23
CA THR A 152 10.19 6.95 2.58
C THR A 152 10.79 7.00 3.98
N ARG A 153 10.51 5.98 4.80
CA ARG A 153 11.00 5.82 6.18
C ARG A 153 11.26 4.35 6.48
N PRO A 154 12.23 4.02 7.35
CA PRO A 154 12.44 2.65 7.79
C PRO A 154 11.19 2.07 8.44
N VAL A 155 10.91 0.80 8.16
CA VAL A 155 9.76 0.09 8.72
C VAL A 155 10.28 -0.98 9.66
N LYS A 156 9.91 -0.94 10.95
CA LYS A 156 10.33 -2.01 11.88
C LYS A 156 9.89 -3.36 11.34
N ARG A 157 10.74 -4.38 11.36
CA ARG A 157 10.35 -5.71 10.90
C ARG A 157 9.21 -6.26 11.76
N GLY A 158 8.30 -7.02 11.18
CA GLY A 158 7.35 -7.79 11.96
C GLY A 158 8.12 -8.75 12.85
N GLY A 159 7.89 -8.72 14.17
CA GLY A 159 8.40 -9.78 15.03
C GLY A 159 7.74 -11.08 14.59
N GLY A 160 8.54 -12.04 14.11
CA GLY A 160 8.07 -13.39 13.93
C GLY A 160 7.45 -13.84 15.24
N ALA A 161 6.23 -14.38 15.19
CA ALA A 161 5.75 -15.20 16.27
C ALA A 161 6.69 -16.42 16.36
N SER A 162 7.66 -16.35 17.26
CA SER A 162 8.28 -17.55 17.86
C SER A 162 7.28 -18.22 18.78
#